data_AF-A0A2W6QBX1-F1
#
_entry.id   AF-A0A2W6QBX1-F1
#
_cell.length_a   1.000
_cell.length_b   1.000
_cell.length_c   1.000
_cell.angle_alpha   90.00
_cell.angle_beta   90.00
_cell.angle_gamma   90.00
#
_symmetry.space_group_name_H-M   'P 1'
#
loop_
_entity.id
_entity.type
_entity.pdbx_description
1 polymer ?
#
loop_
_entity_poly.entity_id
_entity_poly.type
_entity_poly.pdbx_seq_one_letter_code
_entity_poly.pdbx_strand_id
1 'polypeptide(L)' 'MYNDVAVWELATILQERGNCYLYEKLGYQQTGETKEINDKMTIVFYEKRLK' A
#
# COMPACT_ATOMS: atom_id res chain seq x y z
N MET A 1 -4.95 -17.83 -12.89
CA MET A 1 -5.32 -16.89 -11.80
C MET A 1 -4.53 -17.33 -10.56
N TYR A 2 -3.85 -16.42 -9.87
CA TYR A 2 -2.98 -16.76 -8.72
C TYR A 2 -3.82 -17.09 -7.48
N ASN A 3 -4.38 -18.30 -7.44
CA ASN A 3 -5.30 -18.72 -6.38
C ASN A 3 -4.61 -19.07 -5.07
N ASP A 4 -3.28 -19.22 -5.08
CA ASP A 4 -2.49 -19.64 -3.91
C ASP A 4 -1.83 -18.46 -3.17
N VAL A 5 -2.12 -17.22 -3.58
CA VAL A 5 -1.52 -16.02 -2.98
C VAL A 5 -2.29 -15.63 -1.72
N ALA A 6 -1.66 -15.81 -0.56
CA ALA A 6 -2.24 -15.46 0.75
C ALA A 6 -2.21 -13.95 1.04
N VAL A 7 -1.24 -13.22 0.48
CA VAL A 7 -1.00 -11.80 0.76
C VAL A 7 -0.65 -11.05 -0.53
N TRP A 8 -1.31 -9.91 -0.73
CA TRP A 8 -0.95 -8.95 -1.76
C TRP A 8 -0.21 -7.79 -1.13
N GLU A 9 0.89 -7.36 -1.74
CA GLU A 9 1.68 -6.23 -1.30
C GLU A 9 1.70 -5.14 -2.36
N LEU A 10 1.71 -3.90 -1.92
CA LEU A 10 1.72 -2.73 -2.79
C LEU A 10 2.45 -1.58 -2.09
N ALA A 11 3.16 -0.77 -2.87
CA ALA A 11 3.68 0.52 -2.43
C ALA A 11 2.99 1.68 -3.18
N THR A 12 2.77 2.80 -2.50
CA THR A 12 2.27 4.03 -3.14
C THR A 12 2.93 5.28 -2.53
N ILE A 13 2.69 6.44 -3.13
CA ILE A 13 3.23 7.73 -2.66
C ILE A 13 2.31 8.27 -1.56
N LEU A 14 2.87 8.58 -0.40
CA LEU A 14 2.14 9.11 0.76
C LEU A 14 1.40 10.42 0.46
N GLN A 15 2.04 11.28 -0.32
CA GLN A 15 1.51 12.59 -0.70
C GLN A 15 0.32 12.46 -1.67
N GLU A 16 0.20 11.34 -2.39
CA GLU A 16 -0.96 11.00 -3.24
C GLU A 16 -2.11 10.43 -2.40
N ARG A 17 -2.73 11.28 -1.58
CA ARG A 17 -3.78 10.89 -0.61
C ARG A 17 -4.96 10.15 -1.25
N GLY A 18 -5.28 10.44 -2.51
CA GLY A 18 -6.33 9.75 -3.26
C GLY A 18 -6.01 8.26 -3.46
N ASN A 19 -4.75 7.93 -3.74
CA ASN A 19 -4.30 6.54 -3.86
C ASN A 19 -4.36 5.83 -2.52
N CYS A 20 -3.87 6.47 -1.45
CA CYS A 20 -3.93 5.92 -0.10
C CYS A 20 -5.37 5.55 0.30
N TYR A 21 -6.30 6.50 0.12
CA TYR A 21 -7.72 6.27 0.40
C TYR A 21 -8.33 5.16 -0.47
N LEU A 22 -7.99 5.12 -1.76
CA LEU A 22 -8.45 4.06 -2.67
C LEU A 22 -8.01 2.68 -2.17
N TYR A 23 -6.74 2.50 -1.82
CA TYR A 23 -6.24 1.19 -1.38
C TYR A 23 -6.84 0.75 -0.05
N GLU A 24 -7.03 1.68 0.90
CA GLU A 24 -7.74 1.41 2.15
C GLU A 24 -9.18 0.93 1.90
N LYS A 25 -9.89 1.58 0.98
CA LYS A 25 -11.25 1.16 0.58
C LYS A 25 -11.28 -0.20 -0.13
N LEU A 26 -10.23 -0.56 -0.85
CA LEU A 26 -10.07 -1.87 -1.47
C LEU A 26 -9.69 -2.98 -0.47
N GLY A 27 -9.50 -2.63 0.81
CA GLY A 27 -9.19 -3.55 1.90
C GLY A 27 -7.69 -3.81 2.10
N TYR A 28 -6.82 -2.96 1.54
CA TYR A 28 -5.42 -2.94 1.92
C TYR A 28 -5.23 -2.20 3.25
N GLN A 29 -4.21 -2.57 4.00
CA GLN A 29 -3.83 -1.96 5.26
C GLN A 29 -2.38 -1.49 5.18
N GLN A 30 -2.09 -0.27 5.64
CA GLN A 30 -0.71 0.21 5.71
C GLN A 30 0.10 -0.68 6.67
N THR A 31 1.31 -1.04 6.27
CA THR A 31 2.23 -1.80 7.14
C THR A 31 2.91 -0.92 8.19
N GLY A 32 2.85 0.41 8.02
CA GLY A 32 3.59 1.38 8.81
C GLY A 32 5.03 1.61 8.32
N GLU A 33 5.51 0.79 7.40
CA GLU A 33 6.79 1.01 6.74
C GLU A 33 6.69 2.19 5.77
N THR A 34 7.75 2.99 5.75
CA THR A 34 7.87 4.12 4.83
C THR A 34 9.30 4.24 4.31
N LYS A 35 9.44 4.82 3.12
CA LYS A 35 10.74 5.12 2.53
C LYS A 35 10.73 6.52 1.95
N GLU A 36 11.49 7.42 2.56
CA GLU A 36 11.74 8.74 1.98
C GLU A 36 12.63 8.60 0.75
N ILE A 37 12.18 9.15 -0.38
CA ILE A 37 12.95 9.19 -1.62
C ILE A 37 13.63 10.54 -1.77
N ASN A 38 12.90 11.60 -1.45
CA ASN A 38 13.39 12.98 -1.36
C ASN A 38 12.43 13.80 -0.49
N ASP A 39 12.71 15.10 -0.38
CA ASP A 39 11.96 16.11 0.38
C ASP A 39 10.48 16.26 -0.01
N LYS A 40 10.07 15.74 -1.18
CA LYS A 40 8.68 15.84 -1.68
C LYS A 40 7.97 14.50 -1.82
N MET A 41 8.67 13.39 -1.62
CA MET A 41 8.16 12.07 -1.97
C MET A 41 8.55 11.02 -0.93
N THR A 42 7.52 10.45 -0.30
CA THR A 42 7.63 9.33 0.63
C THR A 42 6.82 8.18 0.07
N ILE A 43 7.42 7.01 -0.02
CA ILE A 43 6.71 5.77 -0.34
C ILE A 43 6.17 5.16 0.95
N VAL A 44 4.92 4.69 0.92
CA VAL A 44 4.31 3.87 1.98
C VAL A 44 3.93 2.51 1.44
N PHE A 45 3.94 1.52 2.32
CA PHE A 45 3.67 0.13 1.97
C PHE A 45 2.34 -0.34 2.56
N TYR A 46 1.66 -1.19 1.80
CA TYR A 46 0.35 -1.73 2.07
C TYR A 46 0.36 -3.25 1.87
N GLU A 47 -0.41 -3.96 2.69
CA GLU A 47 -0.70 -5.38 2.51
C GLU A 47 -2.21 -5.64 2.47
N LYS A 48 -2.64 -6.67 1.74
CA LYS A 48 -4.01 -7.20 1.77
C LYS A 48 -3.96 -8.71 1.88
N ARG A 49 -4.40 -9.23 3.02
CA ARG A 49 -4.50 -10.67 3.27
C ARG A 49 -5.81 -11.19 2.70
N LEU A 50 -5.74 -12.21 1.85
CA LEU A 50 -6.93 -12.94 1.41
C LEU A 50 -7.33 -13.92 2.53
N LYS A 51 -8.59 -13.85 2.94
CA LYS A 51 -9.19 -14.79 3.91
C LYS A 51 -9.84 -15.95 3.19
#